data_AF-A0A0M9ZCU8-F1
#
_entry.id   AF-A0A0M9ZCU8-F1
#
_cell.length_a   1.000
_cell.length_b   1.000
_cell.length_c   1.000
_cell.angle_alpha   90.00
_cell.angle_beta   90.00
_cell.angle_gamma   90.00
#
_symmetry.space_group_name_H-M   'P 1'
#
loop_
_entity.id
_entity.type
_entity.pdbx_description
1 polymer ?
#
loop_
_entity_poly.entity_id
_entity_poly.type
_entity_poly.pdbx_seq_one_letter_code
_entity_poly.pdbx_strand_id
1 'polypeptide(L)'
;MGSLLICPECGHEWPLAAAGSGEAPEERVIKDAVGNVLADGDTVTVVKGLKVKGSPTGIKAGTKVRNIRLVDGVDGHDIDCRIEGFGQMQLKSGVVRKV
;
A
#
# COMPACT_ATOMS: atom_id res chain seq x y z
N MET A 1 6.61 23.46 -29.54
CA MET A 1 5.95 24.74 -29.19
C MET A 1 4.71 24.40 -28.37
N GLY A 2 4.81 24.48 -27.04
CA GLY A 2 3.67 24.25 -26.16
C GLY A 2 2.77 25.47 -26.18
N SER A 3 1.47 25.26 -26.40
CA SER A 3 0.47 26.32 -26.28
C SER A 3 0.33 26.72 -24.80
N LEU A 4 0.56 27.98 -24.49
CA LEU A 4 0.26 28.59 -23.19
C LEU A 4 -1.08 29.32 -23.32
N LEU A 5 -1.96 29.19 -22.35
CA LEU A 5 -3.15 30.03 -22.25
C LEU A 5 -2.79 31.26 -21.41
N ILE A 6 -3.20 32.42 -21.89
CA ILE A 6 -2.96 33.72 -21.25
C ILE A 6 -4.31 34.32 -20.88
N CYS A 7 -4.49 34.69 -19.62
CA CYS A 7 -5.72 35.35 -19.17
C CYS A 7 -5.74 36.83 -19.61
N PRO A 8 -6.76 37.30 -20.35
CA PRO A 8 -6.79 38.66 -20.89
C PRO A 8 -7.09 39.76 -19.85
N GLU A 9 -7.58 39.42 -18.65
CA GLU A 9 -7.86 40.40 -17.60
C GLU A 9 -6.69 40.64 -16.65
N CYS A 10 -5.84 39.63 -16.40
CA CYS A 10 -4.76 39.72 -15.43
C CYS A 10 -3.37 39.32 -15.96
N GLY A 11 -3.27 38.92 -17.23
CA GLY A 11 -2.01 38.58 -17.89
C GLY A 11 -1.33 37.32 -17.35
N HIS A 12 -2.03 36.54 -16.53
CA HIS A 12 -1.45 35.32 -15.97
C HIS A 12 -1.30 34.24 -17.05
N GLU A 13 -0.12 33.64 -17.10
CA GLU A 13 0.26 32.63 -18.08
C GLU A 13 0.24 31.24 -17.42
N TRP A 14 -0.45 30.28 -18.03
CA TRP A 14 -0.44 28.90 -17.58
C TRP A 14 -0.43 27.92 -18.78
N PRO A 15 0.16 26.73 -18.62
CA PRO A 15 0.28 25.76 -19.71
C PRO A 15 -1.08 25.17 -20.11
N LEU A 16 -1.35 25.08 -21.42
CA LEU A 16 -2.54 24.41 -21.97
C LEU A 16 -2.45 22.89 -21.80
N ALA A 17 -1.23 22.37 -21.59
CA ALA A 17 -0.93 20.98 -21.26
C ALA A 17 -0.66 20.81 -19.76
N ALA A 18 -1.72 20.87 -18.95
CA ALA A 18 -1.73 20.29 -17.60
C ALA A 18 -3.11 19.71 -17.23
N ALA A 19 -3.86 19.24 -18.23
CA ALA A 19 -4.90 18.25 -18.03
C ALA A 19 -4.32 16.86 -18.37
N GLY A 20 -3.70 16.23 -17.37
CA GLY A 20 -3.59 14.76 -17.32
C GLY A 20 -2.38 14.09 -18.00
N SER A 21 -1.16 14.58 -17.82
CA SER A 21 0.04 13.77 -18.12
C SER A 21 1.10 14.04 -17.05
N GLY A 22 0.93 13.41 -15.91
CA GLY A 22 1.74 13.65 -14.72
C GLY A 22 1.22 12.99 -13.45
N GLU A 23 0.10 12.28 -13.49
CA GLU A 23 -0.11 11.19 -12.53
C GLU A 23 0.79 10.05 -13.04
N ALA A 24 2.06 10.06 -12.60
CA ALA A 24 2.70 8.79 -12.28
C ALA A 24 1.64 8.00 -11.52
N PRO A 25 1.41 6.71 -11.81
CA PRO A 25 0.41 5.95 -11.06
C PRO A 25 0.67 6.30 -9.61
N GLU A 26 -0.33 6.87 -8.92
CA GLU A 26 -0.24 7.02 -7.49
C GLU A 26 -0.07 5.60 -7.01
N GLU A 27 1.19 5.19 -6.90
CA GLU A 27 1.61 3.84 -6.59
C GLU A 27 1.18 3.75 -5.15
N ARG A 28 -0.08 3.30 -4.95
CA ARG A 28 -0.85 3.55 -3.74
C ARG A 28 0.04 3.10 -2.61
N VAL A 29 0.57 4.10 -1.90
CA VAL A 29 1.68 3.87 -1.00
C VAL A 29 1.08 3.15 0.19
N ILE A 30 1.12 1.82 0.18
CA ILE A 30 0.63 1.01 1.28
C ILE A 30 1.63 1.19 2.41
N LYS A 31 1.16 1.86 3.46
CA LYS A 31 1.95 2.15 4.65
C LYS A 31 1.64 1.12 5.72
N ASP A 32 2.67 0.67 6.41
CA ASP A 32 2.51 -0.19 7.58
C ASP A 32 1.92 0.60 8.78
N ALA A 33 1.71 -0.08 9.91
CA ALA A 33 1.20 0.54 11.14
C ALA A 33 2.08 1.66 11.72
N VAL A 34 3.33 1.79 11.24
CA VAL A 34 4.33 2.76 11.70
C VAL A 34 4.52 3.90 10.68
N GLY A 35 3.93 3.79 9.48
CA GLY A 35 4.04 4.77 8.41
C GLY A 35 5.13 4.48 7.37
N ASN A 36 5.79 3.32 7.44
CA ASN A 36 6.77 2.88 6.46
C ASN A 36 6.09 2.40 5.18
N VAL A 37 6.64 2.80 4.04
CA VAL A 37 6.22 2.32 2.73
C VAL A 37 6.61 0.86 2.55
N LEU A 38 5.62 0.03 2.24
CA LEU A 38 5.80 -1.36 1.87
C LEU A 38 5.96 -1.47 0.36
N ALA A 39 6.79 -2.42 -0.07
CA ALA A 39 6.96 -2.80 -1.47
C ALA A 39 6.68 -4.30 -1.65
N ASP A 40 6.40 -4.72 -2.89
CA ASP A 40 6.34 -6.14 -3.21
C ASP A 40 7.66 -6.84 -2.91
N GLY A 41 7.59 -8.00 -2.27
CA GLY A 41 8.74 -8.81 -1.86
C GLY A 41 9.32 -8.46 -0.48
N ASP A 42 8.83 -7.41 0.20
CA ASP A 42 9.32 -7.01 1.51
C ASP A 42 9.09 -8.07 2.60
N THR A 43 9.77 -7.87 3.74
CA THR A 43 9.54 -8.65 4.96
C THR A 43 8.83 -7.80 6.01
N VAL A 44 7.72 -8.31 6.52
CA VAL A 44 6.93 -7.65 7.55
C VAL A 44 6.81 -8.52 8.78
N THR A 45 6.47 -7.91 9.91
CA THR A 45 6.18 -8.61 11.16
C THR A 45 4.85 -8.13 11.69
N VAL A 46 4.04 -9.10 12.15
CA VAL A 46 2.73 -8.82 12.73
C VAL A 46 2.91 -8.19 14.10
N VAL A 47 2.41 -6.98 14.30
CA VAL A 47 2.54 -6.26 15.59
C VAL A 47 1.44 -6.64 16.58
N LYS A 48 0.29 -7.09 16.10
CA LYS A 48 -0.87 -7.42 16.93
C LYS A 48 -1.36 -8.83 16.65
N GLY A 49 -1.52 -9.63 17.70
CA GLY A 49 -1.99 -11.00 17.56
C GLY A 49 -3.42 -11.06 17.04
N LEU A 50 -3.67 -11.94 16.08
CA LEU A 50 -4.97 -12.12 15.43
C LEU A 50 -5.43 -13.57 15.60
N LYS A 51 -6.65 -13.76 16.08
CA LYS A 51 -7.27 -15.07 16.15
C LYS A 51 -7.92 -15.37 14.81
N VAL A 52 -7.35 -16.30 14.06
CA VAL A 52 -7.87 -16.71 12.75
C VAL A 52 -9.03 -17.68 12.97
N LYS A 53 -10.17 -17.40 12.33
CA LYS A 53 -11.34 -18.29 12.38
C LYS A 53 -11.02 -19.53 11.54
N GLY A 54 -10.83 -20.68 12.21
CA GLY A 54 -10.50 -21.96 11.56
C GLY A 54 -9.12 -22.54 11.91
N SER A 55 -8.29 -21.84 12.68
CA SER A 55 -7.04 -22.39 13.23
C SER A 55 -7.02 -22.31 14.76
N PRO A 56 -6.65 -23.39 15.47
CA PRO A 56 -6.58 -23.40 16.93
C PRO A 56 -5.45 -22.47 17.44
N THR A 57 -4.37 -22.37 16.67
CA THR A 57 -3.26 -21.45 16.91
C THR A 57 -3.58 -20.13 16.21
N GLY A 58 -3.76 -19.04 16.95
CA GLY A 58 -3.83 -17.70 16.34
C GLY A 58 -2.45 -17.23 15.87
N ILE A 59 -2.41 -16.23 14.99
CA ILE A 59 -1.16 -15.57 14.62
C ILE A 59 -0.73 -14.73 15.83
N LYS A 60 0.42 -15.07 16.42
CA LYS A 60 0.98 -14.33 17.55
C LYS A 60 1.66 -13.04 17.04
N ALA A 61 1.65 -12.00 17.87
CA ALA A 61 2.50 -10.84 17.63
C ALA A 61 3.97 -11.28 17.58
N GLY A 62 4.73 -10.76 16.62
CA GLY A 62 6.10 -11.19 16.33
C GLY A 62 6.23 -12.24 15.23
N THR A 63 5.13 -12.70 14.62
CA THR A 63 5.20 -13.59 13.44
C THR A 63 5.80 -12.82 12.26
N LYS A 64 6.95 -13.28 11.78
CA LYS A 64 7.64 -12.72 10.60
C LYS A 64 7.07 -13.35 9.34
N VAL A 65 6.68 -12.51 8.40
CA VAL A 65 6.18 -12.91 7.08
C VAL A 65 7.10 -12.32 6.03
N ARG A 66 7.63 -13.18 5.16
CA ARG A 66 8.58 -12.81 4.11
C ARG A 66 7.85 -12.87 2.76
N ASN A 67 8.35 -12.11 1.79
CA ASN A 67 7.83 -12.11 0.42
C ASN A 67 6.34 -11.71 0.38
N ILE A 68 6.03 -10.53 0.93
CA ILE A 68 4.68 -9.98 0.83
C ILE A 68 4.39 -9.55 -0.62
N ARG A 69 3.11 -9.59 -1.00
CA ARG A 69 2.62 -9.02 -2.25
C ARG A 69 1.60 -7.95 -1.91
N LEU A 70 1.76 -6.79 -2.51
CA LEU A 70 0.82 -5.69 -2.37
C LEU A 70 -0.35 -5.95 -3.32
N VAL A 71 -1.55 -5.93 -2.77
CA VAL A 71 -2.78 -6.15 -3.55
C VAL A 71 -3.79 -5.07 -3.21
N ASP A 72 -4.49 -4.54 -4.20
CA ASP A 72 -5.64 -3.67 -3.98
C ASP A 72 -6.86 -4.53 -3.59
N GLY A 73 -6.80 -5.10 -2.39
CA GLY A 73 -7.89 -5.91 -1.86
C GLY A 73 -9.15 -5.08 -1.67
N VAL A 74 -10.25 -5.54 -2.25
CA VAL A 74 -11.59 -5.04 -1.94
C VAL A 74 -11.85 -5.36 -0.46
N ASP A 75 -12.19 -4.35 0.36
CA ASP A 75 -12.45 -4.44 1.82
C ASP A 75 -11.26 -4.11 2.78
N GLY A 76 -10.16 -3.54 2.27
CA GLY A 76 -9.08 -3.00 3.12
C GLY A 76 -8.08 -4.05 3.61
N HIS A 77 -7.93 -5.11 2.83
CA HIS A 77 -6.87 -6.11 2.94
C HIS A 77 -5.83 -5.87 1.85
N ASP A 78 -4.86 -5.02 2.14
CA ASP A 78 -3.94 -4.50 1.11
C ASP A 78 -2.70 -5.39 0.89
N ILE A 79 -2.53 -6.44 1.70
CA ILE A 79 -1.29 -7.24 1.74
C ILE A 79 -1.65 -8.71 1.62
N ASP A 80 -1.26 -9.35 0.53
CA ASP A 80 -1.28 -10.79 0.38
C ASP A 80 0.07 -11.36 0.82
N CYS A 81 0.05 -12.39 1.66
CA CYS A 81 1.28 -12.95 2.18
C CYS A 81 1.14 -14.44 2.47
N ARG A 82 2.27 -15.15 2.43
CA ARG A 82 2.32 -16.58 2.75
C ARG A 82 3.01 -16.79 4.09
N ILE A 83 2.30 -17.40 5.02
CA ILE A 83 2.81 -17.72 6.37
C ILE A 83 3.04 -19.23 6.44
N GLU A 84 4.24 -19.63 6.87
CA GLU A 84 4.57 -21.03 7.09
C GLU A 84 3.68 -21.63 8.19
N GLY A 85 2.99 -22.74 7.88
CA GLY A 85 2.04 -23.39 8.78
C GLY A 85 0.58 -22.89 8.70
N PHE A 86 0.32 -21.74 8.09
CA PHE A 86 -1.04 -21.20 7.90
C PHE A 86 -1.47 -21.10 6.44
N GLY A 87 -0.52 -20.98 5.49
CA GLY A 87 -0.82 -20.86 4.06
C GLY A 87 -0.85 -19.42 3.56
N GLN A 88 -1.58 -19.16 2.47
CA GLN A 88 -1.79 -17.82 1.91
C GLN A 88 -2.87 -17.10 2.72
N MET A 89 -2.57 -15.87 3.15
CA MET A 89 -3.42 -15.06 4.02
C MET A 89 -3.32 -13.60 3.60
N GLN A 90 -4.46 -12.92 3.56
CA GLN A 90 -4.50 -11.48 3.35
C GLN A 90 -4.55 -10.76 4.70
N LEU A 91 -3.73 -9.72 4.84
CA LEU A 91 -3.57 -8.92 6.05
C LEU A 91 -3.85 -7.45 5.75
N LYS A 92 -4.25 -6.72 6.80
CA LYS A 92 -4.40 -5.28 6.75
C LYS A 92 -3.06 -4.58 7.03
N SER A 93 -2.79 -3.51 6.29
CA SER A 93 -1.66 -2.59 6.47
C SER A 93 -1.45 -2.13 7.93
N GLY A 94 -2.53 -1.86 8.66
CA GLY A 94 -2.49 -1.38 10.05
C GLY A 94 -2.11 -2.41 11.14
N VAL A 95 -1.91 -3.70 10.81
CA VAL A 95 -1.52 -4.74 11.79
C VAL A 95 -0.13 -5.32 11.54
N VAL A 96 0.57 -4.83 10.52
CA VAL A 96 1.92 -5.24 10.18
C VAL A 96 2.90 -4.08 10.33
N ARG A 97 4.17 -4.42 10.49
CA ARG A 97 5.30 -3.49 10.52
C ARG A 97 6.42 -4.00 9.63
N LYS A 98 7.01 -3.13 8.82
CA LYS A 98 8.22 -3.44 8.04
C LYS A 98 9.40 -3.72 8.95
N VAL A 99 10.17 -4.77 8.63
CA VAL A 99 11.40 -5.15 9.37
C VAL A 99 12.63 -4.66 8.63
#